data_AF-A0AAE2YCU8-F1
#
_entry.id   AF-A0AAE2YCU8-F1
#
_cell.length_a   1.000
_cell.length_b   1.000
_cell.length_c   1.000
_cell.angle_alpha   90.00
_cell.angle_beta   90.00
_cell.angle_gamma   90.00
#
_symmetry.space_group_name_H-M   'P 1'
#
loop_
_entity.id
_entity.type
_entity.pdbx_description
1 polymer ?
#
loop_
_entity_poly.entity_id
_entity_poly.type
_entity_poly.pdbx_seq_one_letter_code
_entity_poly.pdbx_strand_id
1 'polypeptide(L)'
;MMSLDRFKCASCNEAEAAYYCEECKSAFCLGCAQERREEFFICGSCGFKETDLSEGNKKSPPRCPNCGSTDLRSGIRRWKLCPNCRSGMVISVQDKRVELKKTFIDNVNSILYGYELLKDFSRRLRETRKKLIFLRHRRYFHYPKMEETLISLFQEIISLKKKVEARAQQVLNVIQVQLVDFSYPDNWSPHDFAQIQTAVDRIKADVKDYKDYVKGLMELPEKNLETVTSLVKLLSFHWKLFEEHREKIDLEIGEKPVAAVERVKYVGSSFLSLEKCSGILLLTDKRIIFIREKGILNKSYQKHFELPLKALQLVVEGSIWKKLSFEGSQGDVRFSASKNTLKAIERYVELAKNFDKSSIKDKTQTNKLEKLEITLDDLKNEIHKKIMSVFTPKIKEPSRGFEPQPPVPTVAPRAAQKPTSPLSTYNRVQVQTVEGSKREYVLDWERKKFSIEQLLKKIEELWRRGDISVEEYLKRMKNLYEELYVLNQKLKEIEVQA
;
A
#
# COMPACT_ATOMS: atom_id res chain seq x y z
N MET A 1 29.45 -0.53 -47.85
CA MET A 1 28.30 -0.86 -46.97
C MET A 1 27.45 0.39 -46.85
N MET A 2 26.27 0.42 -47.49
CA MET A 2 25.36 1.57 -47.38
C MET A 2 24.87 1.64 -45.93
N SER A 3 25.03 2.79 -45.28
CA SER A 3 24.36 3.02 -44.00
C SER A 3 22.86 3.03 -44.28
N LEU A 4 22.19 1.93 -43.94
CA LEU A 4 20.74 1.91 -43.84
C LEU A 4 20.35 3.06 -42.92
N ASP A 5 19.64 4.03 -43.48
CA ASP A 5 19.04 5.09 -42.68
C ASP A 5 18.12 4.40 -41.66
N ARG A 6 18.39 4.64 -40.37
CA ARG A 6 17.87 3.86 -39.25
C ARG A 6 16.34 3.92 -39.15
N PHE A 7 15.68 4.80 -39.87
CA PHE A 7 14.22 4.91 -39.89
C PHE A 7 13.56 4.23 -41.09
N LYS A 8 14.33 3.72 -42.05
CA LYS A 8 13.80 3.14 -43.29
C LYS A 8 13.32 1.70 -43.15
N CYS A 9 12.50 1.27 -44.10
CA CYS A 9 12.04 -0.11 -44.21
C CYS A 9 13.22 -1.04 -44.53
N ALA A 10 13.38 -2.12 -43.74
CA ALA A 10 14.41 -3.12 -43.97
C ALA A 10 14.23 -3.93 -45.27
N SER A 11 13.01 -3.96 -45.84
CA SER A 11 12.70 -4.70 -47.06
C SER A 11 12.97 -3.90 -48.34
N CYS A 12 12.59 -2.62 -48.40
CA CYS A 12 12.79 -1.80 -49.61
C CYS A 12 13.87 -0.72 -49.48
N ASN A 13 14.25 -0.32 -48.25
CA ASN A 13 15.20 0.77 -47.97
C ASN A 13 14.84 2.14 -48.62
N GLU A 14 13.58 2.33 -49.02
CA GLU A 14 13.12 3.55 -49.70
C GLU A 14 12.19 4.37 -48.79
N ALA A 15 11.19 3.73 -48.20
CA ALA A 15 10.18 4.37 -47.36
C ALA A 15 10.50 4.24 -45.86
N GLU A 16 9.96 5.14 -45.05
CA GLU A 16 10.02 5.06 -43.59
C GLU A 16 9.28 3.81 -43.07
N ALA A 17 9.85 3.17 -42.04
CA ALA A 17 9.23 2.02 -41.42
C ALA A 17 7.99 2.44 -40.62
N ALA A 18 6.84 1.83 -40.95
CA ALA A 18 5.56 2.07 -40.28
C ALA A 18 5.23 0.97 -39.27
N TYR A 19 5.76 -0.23 -39.50
CA TYR A 19 5.50 -1.43 -38.72
C TYR A 19 6.78 -2.10 -38.23
N TYR A 20 6.66 -2.82 -37.13
CA TYR A 20 7.70 -3.64 -36.52
C TYR A 20 7.16 -5.05 -36.30
N CYS A 21 7.90 -6.07 -36.73
CA CYS A 21 7.57 -7.46 -36.43
C CYS A 21 8.22 -7.87 -35.12
N GLU A 22 7.42 -8.25 -34.12
CA GLU A 22 7.94 -8.66 -32.83
C GLU A 22 8.60 -10.04 -32.86
N GLU A 23 8.36 -10.86 -33.89
CA GLU A 23 8.94 -12.19 -34.02
C GLU A 23 10.35 -12.13 -34.62
N CYS A 24 10.50 -11.61 -35.85
CA CYS A 24 11.80 -11.52 -36.51
C CYS A 24 12.55 -10.19 -36.29
N LYS A 25 11.97 -9.27 -35.50
CA LYS A 25 12.56 -7.97 -35.13
C LYS A 25 12.84 -7.02 -36.31
N SER A 26 12.21 -7.26 -37.46
CA SER A 26 12.37 -6.46 -38.67
C SER A 26 11.34 -5.32 -38.73
N ALA A 27 11.78 -4.13 -39.16
CA ALA A 27 10.93 -2.97 -39.37
C ALA A 27 10.63 -2.75 -40.87
N PHE A 28 9.39 -2.44 -41.23
CA PHE A 28 8.96 -2.33 -42.62
C PHE A 28 7.88 -1.26 -42.86
N CYS A 29 7.81 -0.74 -44.08
CA CYS A 29 6.83 0.28 -44.46
C CYS A 29 5.46 -0.34 -44.78
N LEU A 30 4.45 0.53 -44.93
CA LEU A 30 3.09 0.12 -45.31
C LEU A 30 3.05 -0.64 -46.64
N GLY A 31 3.86 -0.24 -47.63
CA GLY A 31 3.89 -0.85 -48.96
C GLY A 31 4.49 -2.26 -48.98
N CYS A 32 5.42 -2.57 -48.08
CA CYS A 32 6.02 -3.90 -47.96
C CYS A 32 5.21 -4.84 -47.07
N ALA A 33 4.23 -4.35 -46.31
CA ALA A 33 3.41 -5.18 -45.45
C ALA A 33 2.56 -6.15 -46.29
N GLN A 34 2.68 -7.46 -46.03
CA GLN A 34 1.81 -8.46 -46.66
C GLN A 34 0.43 -8.42 -46.01
N GLU A 35 -0.63 -8.67 -46.78
CA GLU A 35 -2.00 -8.77 -46.25
C GLU A 35 -2.50 -10.20 -46.34
N ARG A 36 -2.95 -10.75 -45.21
CA ARG A 36 -3.81 -11.94 -45.22
C ARG A 36 -5.24 -11.50 -45.05
N ARG A 37 -6.10 -11.96 -45.96
CA ARG A 37 -7.54 -11.76 -45.91
C ARG A 37 -8.18 -13.07 -45.51
N GLU A 38 -9.07 -13.00 -44.55
CA GLU A 38 -9.84 -14.13 -44.07
C GLU A 38 -11.29 -13.71 -44.05
N GLU A 39 -12.09 -14.39 -44.87
CA GLU A 39 -13.53 -14.19 -44.87
C GLU A 39 -14.11 -14.87 -43.64
N PHE A 40 -15.01 -14.19 -42.95
CA PHE A 40 -15.76 -14.76 -41.85
C PHE A 40 -17.24 -14.45 -42.05
N PHE A 41 -18.08 -15.27 -41.45
CA PHE A 41 -19.52 -15.08 -41.48
C PHE A 41 -20.02 -14.75 -40.08
N ILE A 42 -20.94 -13.79 -40.00
CA ILE A 42 -21.67 -13.46 -38.77
C ILE A 42 -23.15 -13.76 -39.02
N CYS A 43 -23.75 -14.56 -38.14
CA CYS A 43 -25.20 -14.73 -38.16
C CYS A 43 -25.90 -13.47 -37.67
N GLY A 44 -26.77 -12.89 -38.50
CA GLY A 44 -27.56 -11.71 -38.14
C GLY A 44 -28.61 -11.99 -37.06
N SER A 45 -29.02 -13.26 -36.88
CA SER A 45 -30.02 -13.64 -35.88
C SER A 45 -29.44 -13.89 -34.48
N CYS A 46 -28.24 -14.49 -34.35
CA CYS A 46 -27.66 -14.84 -33.05
C CYS A 46 -26.24 -14.30 -32.80
N GLY A 47 -25.65 -13.59 -33.76
CA GLY A 47 -24.30 -12.99 -33.64
C GLY A 47 -23.14 -13.99 -33.68
N PHE A 48 -23.41 -15.28 -33.87
CA PHE A 48 -22.38 -16.31 -33.97
C PHE A 48 -21.41 -16.04 -35.13
N LYS A 49 -20.10 -16.17 -34.89
CA LYS A 49 -19.03 -15.88 -35.85
C LYS A 49 -18.27 -17.16 -36.20
N GLU A 50 -18.19 -17.49 -37.48
CA GLU A 50 -17.47 -18.65 -38.01
C GLU A 50 -16.46 -18.19 -39.08
N THR A 51 -15.23 -18.71 -39.06
CA THR A 51 -14.18 -18.41 -40.04
C THR A 51 -14.14 -19.37 -41.22
N ASP A 52 -14.95 -20.43 -41.21
CA ASP A 52 -15.00 -21.41 -42.29
C ASP A 52 -16.40 -22.02 -42.46
N LEU A 53 -17.05 -21.76 -43.59
CA LEU A 53 -18.30 -22.45 -44.00
C LEU A 53 -18.05 -23.35 -45.23
N SER A 54 -16.79 -23.72 -45.49
CA SER A 54 -16.34 -24.21 -46.79
C SER A 54 -16.59 -25.70 -47.11
N GLU A 55 -17.21 -26.51 -46.24
CA GLU A 55 -17.43 -27.94 -46.53
C GLU A 55 -18.88 -28.44 -46.38
N GLY A 56 -19.86 -27.62 -46.78
CA GLY A 56 -21.26 -28.06 -46.94
C GLY A 56 -21.66 -28.15 -48.40
N ASN A 57 -22.01 -29.35 -48.89
CA ASN A 57 -22.54 -29.65 -50.23
C ASN A 57 -23.24 -28.47 -50.93
N LYS A 58 -22.81 -28.16 -52.17
CA LYS A 58 -23.23 -27.03 -53.06
C LYS A 58 -24.74 -26.90 -53.38
N LYS A 59 -25.65 -27.55 -52.65
CA LYS A 59 -27.09 -27.61 -52.92
C LYS A 59 -27.99 -26.96 -51.86
N SER A 60 -27.45 -26.45 -50.74
CA SER A 60 -28.25 -25.74 -49.72
C SER A 60 -27.58 -24.43 -49.27
N PRO A 61 -28.34 -23.35 -49.04
CA PRO A 61 -27.78 -22.11 -48.51
C PRO A 61 -27.13 -22.37 -47.14
N PRO A 62 -25.94 -21.79 -46.87
CA PRO A 62 -25.26 -22.00 -45.60
C PRO A 62 -26.17 -21.56 -44.44
N ARG A 63 -26.25 -22.39 -43.41
CA ARG A 63 -27.04 -22.13 -42.19
C ARG A 63 -26.09 -21.90 -41.03
N CYS A 64 -26.47 -21.00 -40.13
CA CYS A 64 -25.74 -20.78 -38.89
C CYS A 64 -25.69 -22.09 -38.08
N PRO A 65 -24.50 -22.60 -37.72
CA PRO A 65 -24.39 -23.84 -36.97
C PRO A 65 -24.93 -23.74 -35.54
N ASN A 66 -25.05 -22.52 -35.00
CA ASN A 66 -25.57 -22.29 -33.65
C ASN A 66 -27.11 -22.19 -33.60
N CYS A 67 -27.76 -21.59 -34.59
CA CYS A 67 -29.22 -21.33 -34.54
C CYS A 67 -30.01 -21.76 -35.78
N GLY A 68 -29.34 -22.33 -36.79
CA GLY A 68 -29.96 -22.78 -38.03
C GLY A 68 -30.42 -21.67 -38.98
N SER A 69 -30.29 -20.39 -38.59
CA SER A 69 -30.68 -19.24 -39.41
C SER A 69 -29.89 -19.15 -40.72
N THR A 70 -30.55 -18.72 -41.79
CA THR A 70 -29.93 -18.42 -43.09
C THR A 70 -29.48 -16.97 -43.22
N ASP A 71 -29.77 -16.12 -42.22
CA ASP A 71 -29.29 -14.73 -42.17
C ASP A 71 -27.81 -14.70 -41.79
N LEU A 72 -26.95 -14.86 -42.79
CA LEU A 72 -25.50 -14.83 -42.67
C LEU A 72 -24.95 -13.61 -43.43
N ARG A 73 -24.17 -12.78 -42.74
CA ARG A 73 -23.44 -11.66 -43.33
C ARG A 73 -21.96 -12.02 -43.43
N SER A 74 -21.36 -11.85 -44.60
CA SER A 74 -19.91 -11.99 -44.76
C SER A 74 -19.19 -10.72 -44.32
N GLY A 75 -18.01 -10.90 -43.72
CA GLY A 75 -17.06 -9.85 -43.42
C GLY A 75 -15.66 -10.29 -43.80
N ILE A 76 -14.77 -9.33 -44.06
CA ILE A 76 -13.37 -9.61 -44.39
C ILE A 76 -12.51 -9.12 -43.23
N ARG A 77 -11.79 -10.05 -42.59
CA ARG A 77 -10.74 -9.71 -41.63
C ARG A 77 -9.44 -9.54 -42.39
N ARG A 78 -8.78 -8.40 -42.20
CA ARG A 78 -7.47 -8.11 -42.79
C ARG A 78 -6.41 -8.16 -41.70
N TRP A 79 -5.37 -8.93 -41.94
CA TRP A 79 -4.20 -9.03 -41.07
C TRP A 79 -2.99 -8.51 -41.82
N LYS A 80 -2.19 -7.68 -41.15
CA LYS A 80 -0.85 -7.32 -41.64
C LYS A 80 0.12 -8.42 -41.24
N LEU A 81 0.88 -8.93 -42.20
CA LEU A 81 1.91 -9.93 -42.01
C LEU A 81 3.28 -9.32 -42.30
N CYS A 82 4.28 -9.77 -41.55
CA CYS A 82 5.65 -9.38 -41.78
C CYS A 82 6.15 -9.90 -43.14
N PRO A 83 6.75 -9.05 -44.00
CA PRO A 83 7.29 -9.52 -45.28
C PRO A 83 8.46 -10.51 -45.15
N ASN A 84 9.18 -10.47 -44.02
CA ASN A 84 10.37 -11.29 -43.80
C ASN A 84 10.05 -12.70 -43.27
N CYS A 85 9.18 -12.81 -42.27
CA CYS A 85 8.86 -14.10 -41.64
C CYS A 85 7.38 -14.52 -41.74
N ARG A 86 6.53 -13.73 -42.41
CA ARG A 86 5.07 -13.95 -42.53
C ARG A 86 4.28 -14.01 -41.21
N SER A 87 4.91 -13.67 -40.10
CA SER A 87 4.26 -13.57 -38.80
C SER A 87 3.16 -12.50 -38.77
N GLY A 88 2.08 -12.77 -38.05
CA GLY A 88 1.05 -11.79 -37.71
C GLY A 88 1.37 -10.95 -36.47
N MET A 89 2.50 -11.19 -35.80
CA MET A 89 2.97 -10.41 -34.64
C MET A 89 3.58 -9.08 -35.11
N VAL A 90 2.71 -8.22 -35.65
CA VAL A 90 3.07 -6.93 -36.24
C VAL A 90 2.43 -5.81 -35.43
N ILE A 91 3.25 -4.86 -34.98
CA ILE A 91 2.84 -3.66 -34.25
C ILE A 91 3.27 -2.42 -35.03
N SER A 92 2.57 -1.29 -34.88
CA SER A 92 3.06 -0.03 -35.46
C SER A 92 4.36 0.39 -34.75
N VAL A 93 5.25 1.04 -35.50
CA VAL A 93 6.50 1.59 -34.94
C VAL A 93 6.20 2.56 -33.79
N GLN A 94 5.15 3.38 -33.95
CA GLN A 94 4.76 4.36 -32.94
C GLN A 94 4.26 3.70 -31.66
N ASP A 95 3.41 2.67 -31.77
CA ASP A 95 2.91 1.95 -30.60
C ASP A 95 4.05 1.25 -29.86
N LYS A 96 4.98 0.61 -30.59
CA LYS A 96 6.13 -0.05 -29.96
C LYS A 96 7.05 0.93 -29.25
N ARG A 97 7.26 2.12 -29.84
CA ARG A 97 8.02 3.20 -29.20
C ARG A 97 7.35 3.66 -27.90
N VAL A 98 6.04 3.87 -27.92
CA VAL A 98 5.26 4.27 -26.73
C VAL A 98 5.32 3.20 -25.64
N GLU A 99 5.17 1.93 -26.01
CA GLU A 99 5.27 0.78 -25.10
C GLU A 99 6.64 0.72 -24.40
N LEU A 100 7.72 0.76 -25.19
CA LEU A 100 9.09 0.74 -24.68
C LEU A 100 9.36 1.97 -23.79
N LYS A 101 8.94 3.17 -24.22
CA LYS A 101 9.13 4.42 -23.50
C LYS A 101 8.45 4.37 -22.13
N LYS A 102 7.18 3.96 -22.13
CA LYS A 102 6.40 3.81 -20.89
C LYS A 102 7.06 2.80 -19.96
N THR A 103 7.42 1.63 -20.47
CA THR A 103 8.06 0.57 -19.67
C THR A 103 9.38 1.05 -19.08
N PHE A 104 10.20 1.76 -19.86
CA PHE A 104 11.45 2.34 -19.37
C PHE A 104 11.20 3.35 -18.24
N ILE A 105 10.35 4.35 -18.47
CA ILE A 105 10.03 5.40 -17.49
C ILE A 105 9.46 4.79 -16.20
N ASP A 106 8.54 3.83 -16.30
CA ASP A 106 7.92 3.17 -15.14
C ASP A 106 8.95 2.39 -14.30
N ASN A 107 9.93 1.74 -14.95
CA ASN A 107 11.01 1.04 -14.24
C ASN A 107 11.99 2.00 -13.58
N VAL A 108 12.39 3.09 -14.24
CA VAL A 108 13.28 4.09 -13.62
C VAL A 108 12.58 4.77 -12.43
N ASN A 109 11.33 5.18 -12.59
CA ASN A 109 10.56 5.80 -11.51
C ASN A 109 10.28 4.83 -10.35
N SER A 110 10.25 3.52 -10.61
CA SER A 110 10.14 2.49 -9.57
C SER A 110 11.31 2.48 -8.57
N ILE A 111 12.41 3.17 -8.84
CA ILE A 111 13.49 3.40 -7.86
C ILE A 111 13.00 4.24 -6.66
N LEU A 112 11.95 5.05 -6.81
CA LEU A 112 11.32 5.77 -5.69
C LEU A 112 10.69 4.84 -4.64
N TYR A 113 10.55 3.54 -4.94
CA TYR A 113 10.00 2.54 -4.03
C TYR A 113 10.65 2.59 -2.63
N GLY A 114 11.98 2.71 -2.55
CA GLY A 114 12.66 2.71 -1.26
C GLY A 114 12.37 3.95 -0.42
N TYR A 115 12.18 5.10 -1.06
CA TYR A 115 11.72 6.31 -0.38
C TYR A 115 10.29 6.15 0.14
N GLU A 116 9.36 5.67 -0.70
CA GLU A 116 7.95 5.51 -0.29
C GLU A 116 7.81 4.50 0.86
N LEU A 117 8.60 3.42 0.86
CA LEU A 117 8.60 2.44 1.95
C LEU A 117 9.09 3.05 3.27
N LEU A 118 10.21 3.78 3.24
CA LEU A 118 10.74 4.48 4.43
C LEU A 118 9.78 5.57 4.94
N LYS A 119 9.09 6.26 4.03
CA LYS A 119 8.10 7.29 4.35
C LYS A 119 6.89 6.70 5.08
N ASP A 120 6.33 5.59 4.60
CA ASP A 120 5.24 4.91 5.29
C ASP A 120 5.68 4.39 6.66
N PHE A 121 6.85 3.76 6.73
CA PHE A 121 7.44 3.31 8.00
C PHE A 121 7.61 4.47 9.00
N SER A 122 8.20 5.58 8.57
CA SER A 122 8.40 6.79 9.40
C SER A 122 7.08 7.40 9.86
N ARG A 123 6.03 7.39 9.03
CA ARG A 123 4.69 7.81 9.42
C ARG A 123 4.15 6.93 10.55
N ARG A 124 4.15 5.61 10.37
CA ARG A 124 3.68 4.65 11.39
C ARG A 124 4.50 4.76 12.69
N LEU A 125 5.82 4.90 12.58
CA LEU A 125 6.71 5.11 13.73
C LEU A 125 6.33 6.37 14.52
N ARG A 126 6.09 7.50 13.83
CA ARG A 126 5.64 8.75 14.47
C ARG A 126 4.27 8.63 15.12
N GLU A 127 3.32 7.93 14.49
CA GLU A 127 1.99 7.68 15.04
C GLU A 127 2.06 6.81 16.31
N THR A 128 2.82 5.71 16.27
CA THR A 128 3.03 4.82 17.42
C THR A 128 3.70 5.56 18.57
N ARG A 129 4.72 6.39 18.27
CA ARG A 129 5.35 7.28 19.25
C ARG A 129 4.33 8.20 19.92
N LYS A 130 3.53 8.94 19.14
CA LYS A 130 2.53 9.89 19.68
C LYS A 130 1.57 9.19 20.64
N LYS A 131 1.08 8.00 20.26
CA LYS A 131 0.19 7.18 21.10
C LYS A 131 0.88 6.69 22.38
N LEU A 132 2.14 6.25 22.29
CA LEU A 132 2.89 5.84 23.48
C LEU A 132 3.08 7.00 24.46
N ILE A 133 3.52 8.16 23.99
CA ILE A 133 3.71 9.36 24.83
C ILE A 133 2.39 9.76 25.51
N PHE A 134 1.28 9.76 24.76
CA PHE A 134 -0.06 9.99 25.30
C PHE A 134 -0.42 9.05 26.46
N LEU A 135 -0.10 7.76 26.34
CA LEU A 135 -0.33 6.75 27.37
C LEU A 135 0.59 6.94 28.59
N ARG A 136 1.85 7.31 28.38
CA ARG A 136 2.79 7.61 29.48
C ARG A 136 2.35 8.81 30.31
N HIS A 137 1.81 9.85 29.68
CA HIS A 137 1.22 10.98 30.41
C HIS A 137 0.04 10.57 31.30
N ARG A 138 -0.65 9.48 30.95
CA ARG A 138 -1.76 8.88 31.70
C ARG A 138 -1.35 7.74 32.63
N ARG A 139 -0.05 7.62 32.91
CA ARG A 139 0.52 6.66 33.87
C ARG A 139 0.41 5.18 33.48
N TYR A 140 0.16 4.89 32.21
CA TYR A 140 0.34 3.53 31.68
C TYR A 140 1.83 3.29 31.46
N PHE A 141 2.53 2.75 32.46
CA PHE A 141 3.99 2.58 32.46
C PHE A 141 4.47 1.16 32.15
N HIS A 142 3.58 0.29 31.67
CA HIS A 142 3.93 -1.08 31.28
C HIS A 142 4.95 -1.13 30.14
N TYR A 143 5.71 -2.23 30.09
CA TYR A 143 6.65 -2.56 29.02
C TYR A 143 7.68 -1.43 28.77
N PRO A 144 8.65 -1.23 29.69
CA PRO A 144 9.59 -0.11 29.63
C PRO A 144 10.55 -0.16 28.43
N LYS A 145 10.68 -1.31 27.77
CA LYS A 145 11.52 -1.46 26.55
C LYS A 145 10.93 -0.79 25.31
N MET A 146 9.65 -0.38 25.32
CA MET A 146 9.02 0.22 24.14
C MET A 146 9.71 1.51 23.71
N GLU A 147 10.08 2.37 24.67
CA GLU A 147 10.80 3.62 24.41
C GLU A 147 12.16 3.35 23.77
N GLU A 148 12.94 2.44 24.34
CA GLU A 148 14.25 2.04 23.83
C GLU A 148 14.14 1.50 22.39
N THR A 149 13.18 0.59 22.14
CA THR A 149 12.94 0.06 20.80
C THR A 149 12.59 1.17 19.82
N LEU A 150 11.68 2.09 20.17
CA LEU A 150 11.34 3.20 19.28
C LEU A 150 12.54 4.10 19.02
N ILE A 151 13.29 4.47 20.05
CA ILE A 151 14.50 5.30 19.91
C ILE A 151 15.50 4.64 18.96
N SER A 152 15.73 3.34 19.11
CA SER A 152 16.58 2.56 18.20
C SER A 152 16.08 2.63 16.76
N LEU A 153 14.77 2.45 16.53
CA LEU A 153 14.18 2.55 15.18
C LEU A 153 14.32 3.96 14.57
N PHE A 154 14.18 5.01 15.38
CA PHE A 154 14.41 6.38 14.93
C PHE A 154 15.88 6.57 14.48
N GLN A 155 16.83 6.03 15.23
CA GLN A 155 18.26 6.08 14.86
C GLN A 155 18.55 5.22 13.61
N GLU A 156 17.91 4.06 13.51
CA GLU A 156 18.10 3.12 12.42
C GLU A 156 17.65 3.69 11.06
N ILE A 157 16.58 4.50 11.02
CA ILE A 157 16.14 5.17 9.79
C ILE A 157 17.26 6.01 9.15
N ILE A 158 18.12 6.64 9.96
CA ILE A 158 19.25 7.44 9.42
C ILE A 158 20.20 6.55 8.63
N SER A 159 20.48 5.34 9.14
CA SER A 159 21.32 4.34 8.46
C SER A 159 20.62 3.76 7.23
N LEU A 160 19.34 3.39 7.36
CA LEU A 160 18.53 2.84 6.27
C LEU A 160 18.43 3.80 5.09
N LYS A 161 18.20 5.08 5.36
CA LYS A 161 18.18 6.15 4.37
C LYS A 161 19.46 6.17 3.53
N LYS A 162 20.63 6.16 4.15
CA LYS A 162 21.93 6.13 3.45
C LYS A 162 22.09 4.87 2.59
N LYS A 163 21.68 3.71 3.09
CA LYS A 163 21.76 2.43 2.35
C LYS A 163 20.83 2.42 1.14
N VAL A 164 19.59 2.89 1.30
CA VAL A 164 18.59 3.00 0.24
C VAL A 164 19.06 3.98 -0.84
N GLU A 165 19.57 5.13 -0.42
CA GLU A 165 20.13 6.16 -1.31
C GLU A 165 21.31 5.60 -2.13
N ALA A 166 22.30 5.02 -1.47
CA ALA A 166 23.50 4.49 -2.13
C ALA A 166 23.14 3.38 -3.14
N ARG A 167 22.23 2.47 -2.77
CA ARG A 167 21.79 1.41 -3.69
C ARG A 167 20.98 1.98 -4.85
N ALA A 168 20.10 2.96 -4.61
CA ALA A 168 19.36 3.63 -5.68
C ALA A 168 20.31 4.31 -6.68
N GLN A 169 21.32 5.02 -6.18
CA GLN A 169 22.33 5.68 -7.00
C GLN A 169 23.16 4.68 -7.81
N GLN A 170 23.53 3.54 -7.21
CA GLN A 170 24.21 2.46 -7.92
C GLN A 170 23.39 1.97 -9.12
N VAL A 171 22.10 1.66 -8.90
CA VAL A 171 21.22 1.15 -9.97
C VAL A 171 20.99 2.22 -11.04
N LEU A 172 20.76 3.48 -10.65
CA LEU A 172 20.58 4.58 -11.60
C LEU A 172 21.84 4.85 -12.45
N ASN A 173 23.04 4.68 -11.88
CA ASN A 173 24.28 4.77 -12.65
C ASN A 173 24.41 3.63 -13.67
N VAL A 174 24.03 2.39 -13.30
CA VAL A 174 23.99 1.25 -14.23
C VAL A 174 23.01 1.50 -15.37
N ILE A 175 21.79 1.96 -15.05
CA ILE A 175 20.77 2.33 -16.04
C ILE A 175 21.32 3.38 -17.01
N GLN A 176 21.98 4.42 -16.49
CA GLN A 176 22.55 5.48 -17.30
C GLN A 176 23.61 4.96 -18.27
N VAL A 177 24.43 3.98 -17.87
CA VAL A 177 25.45 3.35 -18.74
C VAL A 177 24.80 2.47 -19.82
N GLN A 178 23.76 1.70 -19.46
CA GLN A 178 23.08 0.79 -20.40
C GLN A 178 22.34 1.51 -21.53
N LEU A 179 21.96 2.78 -21.35
CA LEU A 179 21.18 3.55 -22.31
C LEU A 179 21.86 4.86 -22.75
N VAL A 180 23.19 4.96 -22.65
CA VAL A 180 23.93 6.17 -23.11
C VAL A 180 23.59 6.50 -24.57
N ASP A 181 23.53 5.49 -25.43
CA ASP A 181 23.25 5.68 -26.86
C ASP A 181 21.73 5.78 -27.16
N PHE A 182 20.88 5.59 -26.15
CA PHE A 182 19.42 5.52 -26.27
C PHE A 182 18.71 6.44 -25.26
N SER A 183 19.38 7.48 -24.77
CA SER A 183 18.86 8.31 -23.66
C SER A 183 17.58 9.09 -24.00
N TYR A 184 17.14 9.06 -25.27
CA TYR A 184 15.95 9.75 -25.77
C TYR A 184 14.93 8.79 -26.37
N PRO A 185 13.90 8.41 -25.60
CA PRO A 185 12.86 7.52 -26.09
C PRO A 185 12.11 8.00 -27.33
N ASP A 186 12.04 9.33 -27.52
CA ASP A 186 11.37 9.93 -28.68
C ASP A 186 12.17 9.77 -29.99
N ASN A 187 13.48 9.51 -29.90
CA ASN A 187 14.36 9.36 -31.05
C ASN A 187 14.73 7.90 -31.34
N TRP A 188 14.09 6.94 -30.65
CA TRP A 188 14.38 5.53 -30.87
C TRP A 188 13.99 5.09 -32.28
N SER A 189 14.98 4.55 -32.99
CA SER A 189 14.82 3.93 -34.29
C SER A 189 14.16 2.55 -34.16
N PRO A 190 13.30 2.16 -35.12
CA PRO A 190 12.75 0.81 -35.20
C PRO A 190 13.79 -0.32 -35.24
N HIS A 191 14.97 -0.06 -35.79
CA HIS A 191 16.05 -1.05 -35.86
C HIS A 191 16.70 -1.30 -34.50
N ASP A 192 16.67 -0.29 -33.62
CA ASP A 192 17.26 -0.37 -32.28
C ASP A 192 16.28 -0.98 -31.26
N PHE A 193 15.00 -1.14 -31.59
CA PHE A 193 13.95 -1.62 -30.66
C PHE A 193 14.29 -2.95 -29.98
N ALA A 194 14.93 -3.90 -30.68
CA ALA A 194 15.31 -5.17 -30.08
C ALA A 194 16.39 -4.99 -28.98
N GLN A 195 17.36 -4.12 -29.23
CA GLN A 195 18.43 -3.81 -28.28
C GLN A 195 17.89 -3.00 -27.10
N ILE A 196 17.03 -2.02 -27.37
CA ILE A 196 16.35 -1.21 -26.36
C ILE A 196 15.47 -2.10 -25.46
N GLN A 197 14.68 -3.00 -26.03
CA GLN A 197 13.88 -3.96 -25.26
C GLN A 197 14.77 -4.77 -24.31
N THR A 198 15.89 -5.30 -24.82
CA THR A 198 16.85 -6.06 -24.00
C THR A 198 17.41 -5.22 -22.85
N ALA A 199 17.74 -3.96 -23.10
CA ALA A 199 18.19 -3.04 -22.06
C ALA A 199 17.08 -2.76 -21.04
N VAL A 200 15.86 -2.47 -21.48
CA VAL A 200 14.68 -2.25 -20.61
C VAL A 200 14.40 -3.48 -19.73
N ASP A 201 14.53 -4.69 -20.27
CA ASP A 201 14.34 -5.93 -19.50
C ASP A 201 15.42 -6.13 -18.43
N ARG A 202 16.67 -5.76 -18.71
CA ARG A 202 17.75 -5.74 -17.70
C ARG A 202 17.50 -4.72 -16.62
N ILE A 203 17.08 -3.50 -16.99
CA ILE A 203 16.71 -2.45 -16.04
C ILE A 203 15.58 -2.93 -15.12
N LYS A 204 14.57 -3.60 -15.68
CA LYS A 204 13.47 -4.19 -14.91
C LYS A 204 13.98 -5.22 -13.90
N ALA A 205 14.96 -6.04 -14.26
CA ALA A 205 15.60 -6.98 -13.32
C ALA A 205 16.39 -6.24 -12.22
N ASP A 206 17.23 -5.26 -12.58
CA ASP A 206 18.00 -4.45 -11.63
C ASP A 206 17.09 -3.71 -10.62
N VAL A 207 15.97 -3.17 -11.11
CA VAL A 207 14.93 -2.52 -10.28
C VAL A 207 14.23 -3.51 -9.36
N LYS A 208 13.97 -4.75 -9.83
CA LYS A 208 13.41 -5.80 -8.98
C LYS A 208 14.37 -6.15 -7.85
N ASP A 209 15.65 -6.35 -8.16
CA ASP A 209 16.67 -6.67 -7.17
C ASP A 209 16.87 -5.52 -6.16
N TYR A 210 16.76 -4.27 -6.61
CA TYR A 210 16.69 -3.11 -5.72
C TYR A 210 15.50 -3.20 -4.75
N LYS A 211 14.29 -3.48 -5.25
CA LYS A 211 13.09 -3.59 -4.41
C LYS A 211 13.24 -4.71 -3.37
N ASP A 212 13.78 -5.86 -3.78
CA ASP A 212 14.00 -7.01 -2.90
C ASP A 212 15.07 -6.70 -1.84
N TYR A 213 16.16 -6.02 -2.21
CA TYR A 213 17.16 -5.51 -1.26
C TYR A 213 16.55 -4.57 -0.22
N VAL A 214 15.76 -3.58 -0.66
CA VAL A 214 15.15 -2.61 0.26
C VAL A 214 14.13 -3.29 1.18
N LYS A 215 13.35 -4.27 0.68
CA LYS A 215 12.47 -5.07 1.54
C LYS A 215 13.27 -5.80 2.61
N GLY A 216 14.36 -6.48 2.24
CA GLY A 216 15.23 -7.20 3.19
C GLY A 216 15.80 -6.28 4.27
N LEU A 217 16.19 -5.04 3.93
CA LEU A 217 16.63 -4.06 4.92
C LEU A 217 15.55 -3.67 5.93
N MET A 218 14.28 -3.73 5.54
CA MET A 218 13.15 -3.27 6.35
C MET A 218 12.53 -4.37 7.22
N GLU A 219 12.81 -5.65 6.98
CA GLU A 219 12.14 -6.76 7.67
C GLU A 219 12.22 -6.67 9.21
N LEU A 220 13.42 -6.47 9.76
CA LEU A 220 13.62 -6.38 11.20
C LEU A 220 13.03 -5.07 11.79
N PRO A 221 13.30 -3.87 11.23
CA PRO A 221 12.64 -2.63 11.64
C PRO A 221 11.11 -2.73 11.66
N GLU A 222 10.51 -3.33 10.63
CA GLU A 222 9.05 -3.52 10.52
C GLU A 222 8.52 -4.41 11.65
N LYS A 223 9.16 -5.57 11.87
CA LYS A 223 8.78 -6.49 12.95
C LYS A 223 8.85 -5.83 14.33
N ASN A 224 9.90 -5.04 14.57
CA ASN A 224 10.09 -4.31 15.82
C ASN A 224 8.99 -3.24 16.01
N LEU A 225 8.69 -2.48 14.95
CA LEU A 225 7.63 -1.47 15.00
C LEU A 225 6.25 -2.12 15.20
N GLU A 226 5.95 -3.24 14.55
CA GLU A 226 4.69 -3.96 14.70
C GLU A 226 4.50 -4.49 16.12
N THR A 227 5.58 -5.01 16.72
CA THR A 227 5.59 -5.48 18.12
C THR A 227 5.22 -4.33 19.07
N VAL A 228 5.90 -3.18 18.97
CA VAL A 228 5.60 -2.02 19.82
C VAL A 228 4.21 -1.48 19.55
N THR A 229 3.80 -1.40 18.28
CA THR A 229 2.47 -0.93 17.89
C THR A 229 1.36 -1.80 18.49
N SER A 230 1.55 -3.11 18.55
CA SER A 230 0.61 -4.04 19.15
C SER A 230 0.49 -3.84 20.67
N LEU A 231 1.61 -3.62 21.36
CA LEU A 231 1.62 -3.28 22.79
C LEU A 231 0.95 -1.93 23.06
N VAL A 232 1.21 -0.91 22.23
CA VAL A 232 0.54 0.40 22.33
C VAL A 232 -0.97 0.28 22.12
N LYS A 233 -1.42 -0.56 21.17
CA LYS A 233 -2.85 -0.84 20.97
C LYS A 233 -3.47 -1.51 22.20
N LEU A 234 -2.79 -2.48 22.80
CA LEU A 234 -3.24 -3.16 24.01
C LEU A 234 -3.37 -2.18 25.19
N LEU A 235 -2.38 -1.31 25.39
CA LEU A 235 -2.46 -0.26 26.42
C LEU A 235 -3.58 0.75 26.13
N SER A 236 -3.77 1.11 24.87
CA SER A 236 -4.87 2.00 24.46
C SER A 236 -6.24 1.37 24.73
N PHE A 237 -6.38 0.05 24.57
CA PHE A 237 -7.59 -0.68 24.92
C PHE A 237 -7.89 -0.58 26.41
N HIS A 238 -6.90 -0.82 27.27
CA HIS A 238 -7.08 -0.66 28.72
C HIS A 238 -7.41 0.78 29.09
N TRP A 239 -6.72 1.76 28.50
CA TRP A 239 -7.01 3.17 28.73
C TRP A 239 -8.47 3.55 28.42
N LYS A 240 -8.99 3.11 27.28
CA LYS A 240 -10.39 3.42 26.90
C LYS A 240 -11.38 2.90 27.94
N LEU A 241 -11.23 1.66 28.40
CA LEU A 241 -12.15 1.08 29.40
C LEU A 241 -12.07 1.79 30.76
N PHE A 242 -10.89 2.23 31.18
CA PHE A 242 -10.76 3.05 32.38
C PHE A 242 -11.42 4.42 32.21
N GLU A 243 -11.28 5.04 31.04
CA GLU A 243 -11.88 6.36 30.77
C GLU A 243 -13.42 6.28 30.67
N GLU A 244 -13.94 5.28 29.94
CA GLU A 244 -15.38 5.03 29.77
C GLU A 244 -16.12 4.80 31.09
N HIS A 245 -15.40 4.34 32.13
CA HIS A 245 -15.96 4.05 33.44
C HIS A 245 -15.36 4.91 34.56
N ARG A 246 -14.71 6.02 34.21
CA ARG A 246 -13.96 6.87 35.15
C ARG A 246 -14.75 7.25 36.41
N GLU A 247 -16.01 7.67 36.24
CA GLU A 247 -16.90 8.08 37.35
C GLU A 247 -17.19 6.94 38.34
N LYS A 248 -17.16 5.69 37.88
CA LYS A 248 -17.47 4.50 38.69
C LYS A 248 -16.23 3.95 39.39
N ILE A 249 -15.07 4.16 38.77
CA ILE A 249 -13.77 3.68 39.23
C ILE A 249 -13.22 4.62 40.31
N ASP A 250 -13.28 5.94 40.07
CA ASP A 250 -12.78 6.99 40.96
C ASP A 250 -11.36 6.71 41.49
N LEU A 251 -10.38 6.78 40.60
CA LEU A 251 -8.98 6.47 40.91
C LEU A 251 -8.39 7.46 41.92
N GLU A 252 -7.70 6.93 42.94
CA GLU A 252 -7.02 7.77 43.92
C GLU A 252 -5.87 8.55 43.29
N ILE A 253 -5.52 9.69 43.91
CA ILE A 253 -4.33 10.44 43.52
C ILE A 253 -3.09 9.53 43.66
N GLY A 254 -2.44 9.27 42.54
CA GLY A 254 -1.22 8.46 42.51
C GLY A 254 -1.44 7.02 42.08
N GLU A 255 -2.69 6.53 42.12
CA GLU A 255 -3.07 5.21 41.63
C GLU A 255 -2.83 5.09 40.13
N LYS A 256 -2.33 3.93 39.69
CA LYS A 256 -1.91 3.68 38.31
C LYS A 256 -2.76 2.56 37.72
N PRO A 257 -3.43 2.80 36.58
CA PRO A 257 -4.19 1.75 35.91
C PRO A 257 -3.26 0.70 35.32
N VAL A 258 -3.62 -0.58 35.48
CA VAL A 258 -2.84 -1.71 34.98
C VAL A 258 -3.54 -2.35 33.78
N ALA A 259 -4.70 -2.95 34.02
CA ALA A 259 -5.44 -3.67 32.99
C ALA A 259 -6.94 -3.60 33.23
N ALA A 260 -7.69 -3.75 32.15
CA ALA A 260 -9.14 -3.91 32.17
C ALA A 260 -9.51 -5.12 31.32
N VAL A 261 -10.34 -6.00 31.87
CA VAL A 261 -10.73 -7.27 31.27
C VAL A 261 -12.25 -7.38 31.25
N GLU A 262 -12.83 -7.33 30.06
CA GLU A 262 -14.27 -7.43 29.87
C GLU A 262 -14.79 -8.86 29.95
N ARG A 263 -16.12 -9.00 30.10
CA ARG A 263 -16.85 -10.27 30.05
C ARG A 263 -16.36 -11.30 31.09
N VAL A 264 -15.89 -10.81 32.23
CA VAL A 264 -15.54 -11.63 33.39
C VAL A 264 -16.82 -11.87 34.18
N LYS A 265 -17.06 -13.13 34.58
CA LYS A 265 -18.21 -13.49 35.41
C LYS A 265 -17.79 -13.55 36.87
N TYR A 266 -18.38 -12.73 37.72
CA TYR A 266 -18.32 -12.88 39.17
C TYR A 266 -19.22 -14.05 39.60
N VAL A 267 -18.62 -15.02 40.28
CA VAL A 267 -19.25 -16.30 40.64
C VAL A 267 -19.70 -16.33 42.10
N GLY A 268 -19.20 -15.41 42.93
CA GLY A 268 -19.56 -15.28 44.33
C GLY A 268 -18.37 -14.92 45.22
N SER A 269 -18.65 -14.79 46.51
CA SER A 269 -17.70 -14.46 47.56
C SER A 269 -18.12 -15.14 48.86
N SER A 270 -17.16 -15.47 49.73
CA SER A 270 -17.47 -15.95 51.08
C SER A 270 -17.85 -14.84 52.06
N PHE A 271 -17.68 -13.56 51.72
CA PHE A 271 -17.95 -12.43 52.62
C PHE A 271 -18.81 -11.31 52.01
N LEU A 272 -18.91 -11.24 50.68
CA LEU A 272 -19.80 -10.30 50.00
C LEU A 272 -21.12 -11.00 49.63
N SER A 273 -22.23 -10.55 50.22
CA SER A 273 -23.58 -10.98 49.85
C SER A 273 -24.04 -10.25 48.57
N LEU A 274 -23.41 -10.58 47.45
CA LEU A 274 -23.61 -9.94 46.16
C LEU A 274 -24.05 -10.95 45.08
N GLU A 275 -24.95 -10.52 44.20
CA GLU A 275 -25.46 -11.33 43.09
C GLU A 275 -24.37 -11.69 42.08
N LYS A 276 -24.40 -12.93 41.58
CA LYS A 276 -23.55 -13.37 40.46
C LYS A 276 -23.88 -12.56 39.22
N CYS A 277 -22.86 -12.05 38.54
CA CYS A 277 -23.06 -11.20 37.37
C CYS A 277 -21.86 -11.22 36.42
N SER A 278 -22.09 -10.78 35.19
CA SER A 278 -21.04 -10.50 34.22
C SER A 278 -20.61 -9.04 34.32
N GLY A 279 -19.37 -8.74 33.98
CA GLY A 279 -18.87 -7.39 34.07
C GLY A 279 -17.44 -7.24 33.58
N ILE A 280 -16.82 -6.15 34.04
CA ILE A 280 -15.45 -5.77 33.72
C ILE A 280 -14.63 -5.83 35.01
N LEU A 281 -13.54 -6.59 34.96
CA LEU A 281 -12.54 -6.62 36.01
C LEU A 281 -11.42 -5.62 35.67
N LEU A 282 -11.26 -4.60 36.51
CA LEU A 282 -10.20 -3.61 36.40
C LEU A 282 -9.15 -3.86 37.49
N LEU A 283 -7.89 -3.72 37.09
CA LEU A 283 -6.72 -3.90 37.93
C LEU A 283 -5.93 -2.60 37.96
N THR A 284 -5.60 -2.14 39.16
CA THR A 284 -4.67 -1.03 39.41
C THR A 284 -3.46 -1.55 40.19
N ASP A 285 -2.45 -0.71 40.40
CA ASP A 285 -1.33 -1.03 41.27
C ASP A 285 -1.72 -1.14 42.77
N LYS A 286 -2.94 -0.73 43.13
CA LYS A 286 -3.43 -0.74 44.52
C LYS A 286 -4.58 -1.71 44.78
N ARG A 287 -5.53 -1.85 43.86
CA ARG A 287 -6.80 -2.57 44.08
C ARG A 287 -7.31 -3.26 42.82
N ILE A 288 -8.21 -4.21 43.04
CA ILE A 288 -9.10 -4.75 42.01
C ILE A 288 -10.44 -4.05 42.11
N ILE A 289 -11.06 -3.76 40.98
CA ILE A 289 -12.37 -3.11 40.90
C ILE A 289 -13.21 -3.93 39.93
N PHE A 290 -14.40 -4.35 40.36
CA PHE A 290 -15.32 -5.07 39.49
C PHE A 290 -16.56 -4.22 39.20
N ILE A 291 -16.84 -4.01 37.92
CA ILE A 291 -18.00 -3.25 37.45
C ILE A 291 -18.98 -4.23 36.83
N ARG A 292 -20.18 -4.35 37.40
CA ARG A 292 -21.24 -5.22 36.88
C ARG A 292 -21.93 -4.59 35.69
N GLU A 293 -22.26 -5.43 34.71
CA GLU A 293 -23.12 -5.12 33.58
C GLU A 293 -24.57 -5.46 33.95
N LYS A 294 -25.50 -4.52 33.73
CA LYS A 294 -26.95 -4.69 33.93
C LYS A 294 -27.71 -4.40 32.63
N GLY A 295 -28.77 -5.15 32.37
CA GLY A 295 -29.67 -4.93 31.23
C GLY A 295 -29.24 -5.68 29.96
N ILE A 296 -30.21 -6.16 29.19
CA ILE A 296 -29.99 -6.99 27.99
C ILE A 296 -29.87 -6.11 26.72
N LEU A 297 -30.75 -5.11 26.59
CA LEU A 297 -30.82 -4.20 25.43
C LEU A 297 -30.05 -2.89 25.68
N ASN A 298 -30.24 -2.28 26.84
CA ASN A 298 -29.53 -1.07 27.27
C ASN A 298 -28.57 -1.42 28.41
N LYS A 299 -27.35 -1.82 28.06
CA LYS A 299 -26.32 -2.17 29.04
C LYS A 299 -25.97 -0.95 29.87
N SER A 300 -26.20 -1.03 31.18
CA SER A 300 -25.74 -0.06 32.17
C SER A 300 -24.66 -0.70 33.04
N TYR A 301 -23.69 0.11 33.44
CA TYR A 301 -22.54 -0.33 34.23
C TYR A 301 -22.61 0.27 35.62
N GLN A 302 -22.35 -0.53 36.66
CA GLN A 302 -22.33 -0.06 38.05
C GLN A 302 -21.17 -0.71 38.79
N LYS A 303 -20.50 0.03 39.68
CA LYS A 303 -19.47 -0.55 40.54
C LYS A 303 -20.12 -1.63 41.41
N HIS A 304 -19.55 -2.84 41.38
CA HIS A 304 -20.04 -3.98 42.16
C HIS A 304 -19.29 -4.08 43.49
N PHE A 305 -17.96 -4.03 43.44
CA PHE A 305 -17.07 -3.95 44.60
C PHE A 305 -15.68 -3.50 44.18
N GLU A 306 -14.86 -3.17 45.16
CA GLU A 306 -13.42 -2.94 45.04
C GLU A 306 -12.69 -3.55 46.25
N LEU A 307 -11.49 -4.06 46.05
CA LEU A 307 -10.71 -4.72 47.11
C LEU A 307 -9.21 -4.41 46.97
N PRO A 308 -8.49 -4.19 48.09
CA PRO A 308 -7.06 -3.89 48.05
C PRO A 308 -6.25 -5.09 47.55
N LEU A 309 -5.46 -4.89 46.49
CA LEU A 309 -4.76 -5.95 45.77
C LEU A 309 -3.64 -6.60 46.59
N LYS A 310 -2.94 -5.81 47.41
CA LYS A 310 -1.82 -6.31 48.23
C LYS A 310 -2.26 -7.33 49.28
N ALA A 311 -3.51 -7.26 49.73
CA ALA A 311 -4.06 -8.16 50.73
C ALA A 311 -4.62 -9.46 50.14
N LEU A 312 -4.59 -9.61 48.80
CA LEU A 312 -5.19 -10.74 48.10
C LEU A 312 -4.11 -11.67 47.56
N GLN A 313 -4.23 -12.97 47.84
CA GLN A 313 -3.52 -14.04 47.14
C GLN A 313 -4.36 -14.51 45.95
N LEU A 314 -3.71 -14.77 44.82
CA LEU A 314 -4.38 -15.27 43.63
C LEU A 314 -4.26 -16.79 43.61
N VAL A 315 -5.39 -17.49 43.53
CA VAL A 315 -5.46 -18.96 43.46
C VAL A 315 -6.28 -19.36 42.24
N VAL A 316 -5.76 -20.32 41.45
CA VAL A 316 -6.47 -20.90 40.31
C VAL A 316 -7.09 -22.22 40.74
N GLU A 317 -8.41 -22.25 40.83
CA GLU A 317 -9.17 -23.43 41.25
C GLU A 317 -9.65 -24.25 40.05
N GLY A 318 -9.58 -25.58 40.17
CA GLY A 318 -10.19 -26.53 39.24
C GLY A 318 -9.33 -26.88 38.01
N SER A 319 -9.38 -28.15 37.60
CA SER A 319 -8.65 -28.67 36.43
C SER A 319 -9.40 -28.45 35.11
N ILE A 320 -10.73 -28.58 35.13
CA ILE A 320 -11.60 -28.53 33.93
C ILE A 320 -12.31 -27.18 33.81
N TRP A 321 -12.96 -26.71 34.88
CA TRP A 321 -13.63 -25.40 34.93
C TRP A 321 -12.79 -24.43 35.75
N LYS A 322 -11.72 -23.92 35.15
CA LYS A 322 -10.81 -23.01 35.85
C LYS A 322 -11.58 -21.80 36.38
N LYS A 323 -11.52 -21.60 37.69
CA LYS A 323 -11.96 -20.39 38.36
C LYS A 323 -10.74 -19.68 38.92
N LEU A 324 -10.85 -18.38 39.05
CA LEU A 324 -9.80 -17.55 39.62
C LEU A 324 -10.35 -16.95 40.90
N SER A 325 -9.73 -17.30 42.02
CA SER A 325 -10.10 -16.88 43.37
C SER A 325 -9.08 -15.86 43.85
N PHE A 326 -9.54 -14.71 44.34
CA PHE A 326 -8.72 -13.80 45.12
C PHE A 326 -9.04 -14.04 46.59
N GLU A 327 -8.11 -14.63 47.32
CA GLU A 327 -8.23 -15.01 48.72
C GLU A 327 -7.56 -13.96 49.61
N GLY A 328 -8.24 -13.49 50.65
CA GLY A 328 -7.69 -12.58 51.65
C GLY A 328 -8.14 -12.96 53.06
N SER A 329 -7.74 -12.17 54.04
CA SER A 329 -8.07 -12.44 55.46
C SER A 329 -9.58 -12.41 55.76
N GLN A 330 -10.35 -11.67 54.97
CA GLN A 330 -11.81 -11.57 55.09
C GLN A 330 -12.56 -12.69 54.37
N GLY A 331 -11.89 -13.49 53.54
CA GLY A 331 -12.52 -14.50 52.69
C GLY A 331 -12.08 -14.37 51.23
N ASP A 332 -12.90 -14.85 50.31
CA ASP A 332 -12.56 -14.97 48.89
C ASP A 332 -13.54 -14.24 47.96
N VAL A 333 -13.06 -13.85 46.77
CA VAL A 333 -13.91 -13.46 45.64
C VAL A 333 -13.53 -14.28 44.41
N ARG A 334 -14.53 -14.93 43.79
CA ARG A 334 -14.32 -15.90 42.72
C ARG A 334 -14.83 -15.40 41.38
N PHE A 335 -14.03 -15.62 40.35
CA PHE A 335 -14.32 -15.24 38.96
C PHE A 335 -14.23 -16.45 38.02
N SER A 336 -14.97 -16.37 36.91
CA SER A 336 -14.84 -17.30 35.78
C SER A 336 -14.77 -16.53 34.46
N ALA A 337 -13.95 -17.03 33.52
CA ALA A 337 -13.79 -16.50 32.17
C ALA A 337 -13.20 -17.59 31.26
N SER A 338 -12.92 -17.27 30.01
CA SER A 338 -12.18 -18.20 29.13
C SER A 338 -10.80 -18.51 29.70
N LYS A 339 -10.25 -19.70 29.42
CA LYS A 339 -8.92 -20.12 29.89
C LYS A 339 -7.82 -19.11 29.54
N ASN A 340 -7.88 -18.50 28.36
CA ASN A 340 -6.92 -17.49 27.92
C ASN A 340 -7.10 -16.18 28.69
N THR A 341 -8.36 -15.77 28.94
CA THR A 341 -8.68 -14.60 29.75
C THR A 341 -8.16 -14.74 31.19
N LEU A 342 -8.35 -15.91 31.81
CA LEU A 342 -7.87 -16.17 33.18
C LEU A 342 -6.34 -16.10 33.26
N LYS A 343 -5.63 -16.69 32.30
CA LYS A 343 -4.16 -16.57 32.20
C LYS A 343 -3.71 -15.12 32.02
N ALA A 344 -4.45 -14.33 31.25
CA ALA A 344 -4.15 -12.90 31.08
C ALA A 344 -4.36 -12.13 32.38
N ILE A 345 -5.46 -12.39 33.10
CA ILE A 345 -5.73 -11.80 34.43
C ILE A 345 -4.59 -12.14 35.39
N GLU A 346 -4.19 -13.41 35.48
CA GLU A 346 -3.08 -13.86 36.33
C GLU A 346 -1.80 -13.06 36.10
N ARG A 347 -1.38 -12.93 34.83
CA ARG A 347 -0.20 -12.13 34.45
C ARG A 347 -0.34 -10.66 34.83
N TYR A 348 -1.53 -10.07 34.66
CA TYR A 348 -1.77 -8.68 35.01
C TYR A 348 -1.85 -8.45 36.52
N VAL A 349 -2.32 -9.42 37.30
CA VAL A 349 -2.26 -9.38 38.76
C VAL A 349 -0.82 -9.40 39.24
N GLU A 350 0.03 -10.27 38.68
CA GLU A 350 1.46 -10.28 38.98
C GLU A 350 2.14 -8.96 38.63
N LEU A 351 1.82 -8.41 37.45
CA LEU A 351 2.32 -7.11 37.00
C LEU A 351 1.89 -5.98 37.94
N ALA A 352 0.61 -5.97 38.35
CA ALA A 352 0.05 -4.98 39.26
C ALA A 352 0.70 -5.03 40.64
N LYS A 353 0.89 -6.23 41.21
CA LYS A 353 1.57 -6.42 42.50
C LYS A 353 3.04 -5.97 42.46
N ASN A 354 3.70 -6.12 41.32
CA ASN A 354 5.10 -5.76 41.14
C ASN A 354 5.27 -4.46 40.34
N PHE A 355 4.25 -3.59 40.30
CA PHE A 355 4.24 -2.45 39.38
C PHE A 355 5.46 -1.54 39.57
N ASP A 356 5.81 -1.20 40.80
CA ASP A 356 6.96 -0.31 41.07
C ASP A 356 8.32 -0.91 40.65
N LYS A 357 8.45 -2.24 40.66
CA LYS A 357 9.68 -2.94 40.21
C LYS A 357 9.71 -3.12 38.69
N SER A 358 8.55 -3.28 38.05
CA SER A 358 8.42 -3.67 36.64
C SER A 358 8.06 -2.52 35.69
N SER A 359 7.58 -1.40 36.24
CA SER A 359 7.04 -0.25 35.50
C SER A 359 7.66 1.05 36.03
N ILE A 360 8.96 1.19 35.82
CA ILE A 360 9.69 2.43 36.10
C ILE A 360 9.39 3.41 34.97
N LYS A 361 8.83 4.58 35.29
CA LYS A 361 8.77 5.69 34.34
C LYS A 361 10.19 6.16 34.07
N ASP A 362 10.76 5.73 32.96
CA ASP A 362 12.01 6.33 32.47
C ASP A 362 11.69 7.67 31.80
N LYS A 363 11.56 8.71 32.64
CA LYS A 363 11.33 10.10 32.20
C LYS A 363 12.39 10.53 31.19
N THR A 364 13.63 10.07 31.34
CA THR A 364 14.73 10.40 30.44
C THR A 364 14.48 9.84 29.04
N GLN A 365 14.10 8.57 28.94
CA GLN A 365 13.79 7.94 27.65
C GLN A 365 12.51 8.50 27.03
N THR A 366 11.46 8.76 27.82
CA THR A 366 10.23 9.40 27.30
C THR A 366 10.54 10.78 26.72
N ASN A 367 11.29 11.62 27.45
CA ASN A 367 11.68 12.96 26.99
C ASN A 367 12.59 12.89 25.77
N LYS A 368 13.52 11.93 25.72
CA LYS A 368 14.37 11.69 24.56
C LYS A 368 13.54 11.33 23.34
N LEU A 369 12.61 10.39 23.49
CA LEU A 369 11.72 9.94 22.42
C LEU A 369 10.83 11.08 21.88
N GLU A 370 10.32 11.94 22.77
CA GLU A 370 9.50 13.10 22.40
C GLU A 370 10.26 14.09 21.50
N LYS A 371 11.55 14.30 21.76
CA LYS A 371 12.42 15.22 21.01
C LYS A 371 12.92 14.68 19.66
N LEU A 372 12.76 13.38 19.38
CA LEU A 372 13.27 12.80 18.14
C LEU A 372 12.44 13.24 16.94
N GLU A 373 13.09 13.76 15.91
CA GLU A 373 12.46 14.09 14.64
C GLU A 373 13.26 13.50 13.48
N ILE A 374 12.54 13.11 12.42
CA ILE A 374 13.11 12.54 11.21
C ILE A 374 12.40 13.14 10.00
N THR A 375 13.21 13.58 9.04
CA THR A 375 12.77 14.00 7.72
C THR A 375 13.40 13.10 6.65
N LEU A 376 12.68 12.92 5.54
CA LEU A 376 13.11 12.10 4.39
C LEU A 376 13.13 12.93 3.09
N ASP A 377 12.97 14.25 3.19
CA ASP A 377 12.82 15.12 2.02
C ASP A 377 14.10 15.17 1.18
N ASP A 378 15.26 15.16 1.83
CA ASP A 378 16.56 15.06 1.17
C ASP A 378 16.74 13.74 0.41
N LEU A 379 16.32 12.60 0.98
CA LEU A 379 16.33 11.31 0.27
C LEU A 379 15.47 11.38 -1.01
N LYS A 380 14.25 11.94 -0.90
CA LYS A 380 13.35 12.10 -2.04
C LYS A 380 13.99 12.97 -3.12
N ASN A 381 14.60 14.08 -2.72
CA ASN A 381 15.18 15.06 -3.62
C ASN A 381 16.41 14.50 -4.33
N GLU A 382 17.30 13.81 -3.61
CA GLU A 382 18.49 13.19 -4.20
C GLU A 382 18.14 12.05 -5.18
N ILE A 383 17.19 11.19 -4.84
CA ILE A 383 16.72 10.14 -5.77
C ILE A 383 16.06 10.78 -7.00
N HIS A 384 15.18 11.76 -6.83
CA HIS A 384 14.55 12.44 -7.98
C HIS A 384 15.56 13.14 -8.87
N LYS A 385 16.50 13.89 -8.30
CA LYS A 385 17.57 14.56 -9.05
C LYS A 385 18.34 13.55 -9.89
N LYS A 386 18.64 12.38 -9.30
CA LYS A 386 19.37 11.33 -10.02
C LYS A 386 18.52 10.64 -11.09
N ILE A 387 17.23 10.40 -10.85
CA ILE A 387 16.28 9.93 -11.87
C ILE A 387 16.25 10.91 -13.05
N MET A 388 16.11 12.21 -12.81
CA MET A 388 16.09 13.22 -13.87
C MET A 388 17.41 13.24 -14.68
N SER A 389 18.55 12.98 -14.03
CA SER A 389 19.84 12.87 -14.71
C SER A 389 19.94 11.70 -15.68
N VAL A 390 19.11 10.65 -15.54
CA VAL A 390 19.05 9.53 -16.50
C VAL A 390 18.45 9.99 -17.83
N PHE A 391 17.51 10.94 -17.78
CA PHE A 391 16.84 11.48 -18.96
C PHE A 391 17.51 12.73 -19.55
N THR A 392 18.62 13.17 -18.96
CA THR A 392 19.34 14.38 -19.39
C THR A 392 20.56 13.98 -20.25
N PRO A 393 20.81 14.62 -21.42
CA PRO A 393 21.99 14.34 -22.22
C PRO A 393 23.27 14.59 -21.45
N LYS A 394 24.19 13.63 -21.49
CA LYS A 394 25.60 13.96 -21.36
C LYS A 394 26.06 14.52 -22.71
N ILE A 395 26.14 15.84 -22.82
CA ILE A 395 26.91 16.46 -23.88
C ILE A 395 28.30 15.84 -23.77
N LYS A 396 28.73 15.05 -24.76
CA LYS A 396 30.14 14.69 -24.88
C LYS A 396 30.85 16.02 -25.07
N GLU A 397 31.46 16.55 -24.00
CA GLU A 397 32.40 17.65 -24.17
C GLU A 397 33.40 17.19 -25.24
N PRO A 398 33.57 17.95 -26.33
CA PRO A 398 34.61 17.62 -27.29
C PRO A 398 35.91 17.56 -26.49
N SER A 399 36.57 16.41 -26.54
CA SER A 399 37.86 16.16 -25.92
C SER A 399 38.73 17.40 -26.14
N ARG A 400 39.15 18.07 -25.06
CA ARG A 400 40.05 19.23 -25.10
C ARG A 400 41.30 18.86 -25.90
N GLY A 401 41.26 19.15 -27.19
CA GLY A 401 42.45 19.28 -28.02
C GLY A 401 43.13 20.56 -27.64
N PHE A 402 44.42 20.44 -27.32
CA PHE A 402 45.44 21.49 -27.25
C PHE A 402 44.97 22.92 -27.51
N GLU A 403 45.02 23.72 -26.45
CA GLU A 403 44.90 25.17 -26.47
C GLU A 403 46.32 25.77 -26.63
N PRO A 404 46.63 26.48 -27.72
CA PRO A 404 47.62 27.55 -27.67
C PRO A 404 46.91 28.90 -27.47
N GLN A 405 47.53 29.72 -26.62
CA GLN A 405 47.09 31.01 -26.11
C GLN A 405 46.64 32.05 -27.15
N PRO A 406 45.87 33.08 -26.72
CA PRO A 406 45.26 34.07 -27.61
C PRO A 406 46.19 35.26 -27.90
N PRO A 407 45.86 36.07 -28.93
CA PRO A 407 46.10 37.49 -28.82
C PRO A 407 44.87 38.36 -29.12
N VAL A 408 44.62 39.24 -28.14
CA VAL A 408 44.31 40.69 -28.23
C VAL A 408 42.88 41.13 -28.64
N PRO A 409 42.27 42.07 -27.87
CA PRO A 409 40.89 42.49 -28.02
C PRO A 409 40.73 43.67 -28.98
N THR A 410 39.63 43.69 -29.74
CA THR A 410 39.21 44.91 -30.47
C THR A 410 37.75 45.25 -30.15
N VAL A 411 37.63 46.28 -29.31
CA VAL A 411 36.65 47.36 -29.17
C VAL A 411 35.32 47.26 -29.96
N ALA A 412 34.22 47.44 -29.22
CA ALA A 412 32.83 47.57 -29.66
C ALA A 412 32.57 48.80 -30.57
N PRO A 413 31.37 48.92 -31.17
CA PRO A 413 30.36 49.74 -30.48
C PRO A 413 28.90 49.26 -30.56
N ARG A 414 28.14 49.94 -29.71
CA ARG A 414 26.79 49.76 -29.18
C ARG A 414 25.74 50.47 -30.05
N ALA A 415 24.57 49.86 -30.27
CA ALA A 415 23.28 50.48 -30.61
C ALA A 415 22.23 49.34 -30.69
N ALA A 416 20.94 49.43 -30.39
CA ALA A 416 20.02 50.38 -29.79
C ALA A 416 18.69 49.61 -29.56
N GLN A 417 17.78 50.20 -28.80
CA GLN A 417 16.57 49.63 -28.20
C GLN A 417 15.43 49.25 -29.18
N LYS A 418 14.63 48.21 -28.81
CA LYS A 418 13.13 48.02 -28.76
C LYS A 418 12.21 48.84 -29.71
N PRO A 419 10.92 48.46 -30.00
CA PRO A 419 9.98 47.66 -29.16
C PRO A 419 8.89 46.77 -29.88
N THR A 420 8.12 46.05 -29.04
CA THR A 420 6.66 45.77 -29.06
C THR A 420 5.96 44.84 -30.09
N SER A 421 5.19 43.91 -29.50
CA SER A 421 4.11 43.04 -30.01
C SER A 421 2.89 43.80 -30.57
N PRO A 422 1.86 43.13 -31.18
CA PRO A 422 0.78 42.53 -30.36
C PRO A 422 0.00 41.30 -30.92
N LEU A 423 -0.67 40.62 -29.96
CA LEU A 423 -1.97 39.91 -29.96
C LEU A 423 -2.31 38.86 -31.03
N SER A 424 -2.59 37.60 -30.65
CA SER A 424 -3.80 37.07 -29.96
C SER A 424 -5.01 36.91 -30.88
N THR A 425 -5.44 35.67 -31.08
CA THR A 425 -6.79 35.35 -31.56
C THR A 425 -7.33 34.13 -30.83
N TYR A 426 -8.51 34.33 -30.25
CA TYR A 426 -9.33 33.39 -29.51
C TYR A 426 -9.76 32.20 -30.38
N ASN A 427 -9.87 31.01 -29.76
CA ASN A 427 -10.91 30.07 -30.13
C ASN A 427 -11.55 29.46 -28.87
N ARG A 428 -12.88 29.57 -28.84
CA ARG A 428 -13.80 29.32 -27.74
C ARG A 428 -14.77 28.24 -28.22
N VAL A 429 -14.68 27.00 -27.72
CA VAL A 429 -15.75 26.01 -27.87
C VAL A 429 -15.84 25.09 -26.64
N GLN A 430 -16.98 25.25 -25.95
CA GLN A 430 -17.78 24.30 -25.17
C GLN A 430 -17.26 23.72 -23.85
N VAL A 431 -17.69 24.40 -22.79
CA VAL A 431 -17.89 23.85 -21.44
C VAL A 431 -19.13 22.94 -21.48
N GLN A 432 -18.91 21.62 -21.38
CA GLN A 432 -19.94 20.70 -20.90
C GLN A 432 -19.97 20.76 -19.37
N THR A 433 -21.19 20.83 -18.83
CA THR A 433 -21.55 20.97 -17.41
C THR A 433 -20.91 19.90 -16.53
N VAL A 434 -20.01 20.32 -15.64
CA VAL A 434 -19.22 19.51 -14.68
C VAL A 434 -20.07 18.90 -13.55
N GLU A 435 -21.32 19.34 -13.37
CA GLU A 435 -22.17 18.91 -12.25
C GLU A 435 -22.83 17.53 -12.43
N GLY A 436 -23.07 17.08 -13.67
CA GLY A 436 -23.67 15.77 -13.94
C GLY A 436 -22.74 14.59 -13.60
N SER A 437 -21.44 14.76 -13.85
CA SER A 437 -20.43 13.71 -13.65
C SER A 437 -20.12 13.41 -12.18
N LYS A 438 -20.23 14.41 -11.29
CA LYS A 438 -19.94 14.25 -9.85
C LYS A 438 -20.99 13.40 -9.13
N ARG A 439 -22.28 13.56 -9.45
CA ARG A 439 -23.38 12.80 -8.85
C ARG A 439 -23.31 11.31 -9.18
N GLU A 440 -22.98 10.98 -10.43
CA GLU A 440 -22.81 9.61 -10.88
C GLU A 440 -21.61 8.93 -10.21
N TYR A 441 -20.53 9.68 -9.97
CA TYR A 441 -19.36 9.21 -9.24
C TYR A 441 -19.67 8.88 -7.77
N VAL A 442 -20.38 9.76 -7.05
CA VAL A 442 -20.78 9.53 -5.65
C VAL A 442 -21.62 8.26 -5.52
N LEU A 443 -22.61 8.07 -6.41
CA LEU A 443 -23.47 6.89 -6.41
C LEU A 443 -22.68 5.59 -6.66
N ASP A 444 -21.62 5.60 -7.46
CA ASP A 444 -20.76 4.43 -7.67
C ASP A 444 -19.97 4.05 -6.40
N TRP A 445 -19.45 5.06 -5.68
CA TRP A 445 -18.75 4.85 -4.40
C TRP A 445 -19.70 4.38 -3.29
N GLU A 446 -20.93 4.91 -3.23
CA GLU A 446 -21.95 4.45 -2.27
C GLU A 446 -22.39 2.99 -2.53
N ARG A 447 -22.56 2.60 -3.80
CA ARG A 447 -22.84 1.20 -4.16
C ARG A 447 -21.71 0.26 -3.73
N LYS A 448 -20.45 0.67 -3.94
CA LYS A 448 -19.27 -0.10 -3.50
C LYS A 448 -19.22 -0.24 -1.98
N LYS A 449 -19.50 0.84 -1.23
CA LYS A 449 -19.60 0.79 0.24
C LYS A 449 -20.65 -0.22 0.69
N PHE A 450 -21.86 -0.13 0.13
CA PHE A 450 -22.95 -1.05 0.45
C PHE A 450 -22.58 -2.51 0.14
N SER A 451 -21.91 -2.77 -0.99
CA SER A 451 -21.44 -4.11 -1.36
C SER A 451 -20.45 -4.69 -0.33
N ILE A 452 -19.52 -3.88 0.18
CA ILE A 452 -18.55 -4.32 1.20
C ILE A 452 -19.25 -4.60 2.54
N GLU A 453 -20.22 -3.77 2.93
CA GLU A 453 -21.00 -3.98 4.15
C GLU A 453 -21.82 -5.28 4.09
N GLN A 454 -22.37 -5.64 2.92
CA GLN A 454 -23.04 -6.93 2.72
C GLN A 454 -22.07 -8.12 2.77
N LEU A 455 -20.86 -7.97 2.22
CA LEU A 455 -19.82 -9.01 2.30
C LEU A 455 -19.36 -9.24 3.74
N LEU A 456 -19.20 -8.17 4.54
CA LEU A 456 -18.87 -8.27 5.96
C LEU A 456 -19.93 -9.06 6.73
N LYS A 457 -21.22 -8.76 6.51
CA LYS A 457 -22.33 -9.53 7.12
C LYS A 457 -22.29 -11.01 6.72
N LYS A 458 -22.09 -11.30 5.43
CA LYS A 458 -22.03 -12.67 4.91
C LYS A 458 -20.85 -13.46 5.49
N ILE A 459 -19.68 -12.84 5.66
CA ILE A 459 -18.51 -13.48 6.27
C ILE A 459 -18.74 -13.75 7.76
N GLU A 460 -19.43 -12.84 8.46
CA GLU A 460 -19.81 -13.05 9.85
C GLU A 460 -20.79 -14.21 10.01
N GLU A 461 -21.76 -14.37 9.10
CA GLU A 461 -22.67 -15.52 9.06
C GLU A 461 -21.95 -16.84 8.74
N LEU A 462 -21.00 -16.84 7.80
CA LEU A 462 -20.19 -18.03 7.48
C LEU A 462 -19.34 -18.45 8.68
N TRP A 463 -18.76 -17.49 9.40
CA TRP A 463 -18.00 -17.79 10.62
C TRP A 463 -18.88 -18.32 11.75
N ARG A 464 -20.06 -17.72 11.98
CA ARG A 464 -21.02 -18.20 13.00
C ARG A 464 -21.51 -19.62 12.73
N ARG A 465 -21.63 -20.02 11.46
CA ARG A 465 -21.99 -21.39 11.04
C ARG A 465 -20.82 -22.38 11.11
N GLY A 466 -19.58 -21.89 11.25
CA GLY A 466 -18.38 -22.73 11.22
C GLY A 466 -17.92 -23.12 9.81
N ASP A 467 -18.44 -22.45 8.77
CA ASP A 467 -18.14 -22.76 7.36
C ASP A 467 -16.74 -22.26 6.93
N ILE A 468 -16.11 -21.40 7.73
CA ILE A 468 -14.77 -20.84 7.47
C ILE A 468 -13.90 -20.90 8.72
N SER A 469 -12.60 -21.09 8.55
CA SER A 469 -11.64 -21.12 9.67
C SER A 469 -11.47 -19.74 10.30
N VAL A 470 -10.93 -19.71 11.52
CA VAL A 470 -10.62 -18.46 12.22
C VAL A 470 -9.56 -17.65 11.46
N GLU A 471 -8.53 -18.28 10.88
CA GLU A 471 -7.55 -17.54 10.08
C GLU A 471 -8.18 -16.92 8.83
N GLU A 472 -9.07 -17.65 8.15
CA GLU A 472 -9.74 -17.16 6.96
C GLU A 472 -10.75 -16.04 7.27
N TYR A 473 -11.48 -16.16 8.38
CA TYR A 473 -12.35 -15.10 8.89
C TYR A 473 -11.55 -13.82 9.18
N LEU A 474 -10.46 -13.90 9.95
CA LEU A 474 -9.64 -12.74 10.30
C LEU A 474 -9.01 -12.08 9.07
N LYS A 475 -8.53 -12.89 8.12
CA LYS A 475 -7.92 -12.39 6.87
C LYS A 475 -8.95 -11.65 6.01
N ARG A 476 -10.13 -12.24 5.78
CA ARG A 476 -11.17 -11.62 4.95
C ARG A 476 -11.77 -10.38 5.61
N MET A 477 -11.99 -10.41 6.93
CA MET A 477 -12.46 -9.24 7.69
C MET A 477 -11.47 -8.07 7.64
N LYS A 478 -10.17 -8.34 7.82
CA LYS A 478 -9.13 -7.31 7.76
C LYS A 478 -9.14 -6.58 6.41
N ASN A 479 -9.12 -7.33 5.31
CA ASN A 479 -9.10 -6.75 3.96
C ASN A 479 -10.35 -5.88 3.69
N LEU A 480 -11.54 -6.36 4.05
CA LEU A 480 -12.78 -5.62 3.83
C LEU A 480 -12.88 -4.35 4.69
N TYR A 481 -12.38 -4.39 5.93
CA TYR A 481 -12.31 -3.18 6.77
C TYR A 481 -11.29 -2.16 6.24
N GLU A 482 -10.16 -2.60 5.68
CA GLU A 482 -9.20 -1.72 5.01
C GLU A 482 -9.81 -1.07 3.76
N GLU A 483 -10.50 -1.84 2.92
CA GLU A 483 -11.22 -1.30 1.76
C GLU A 483 -12.33 -0.33 2.15
N LEU A 484 -13.13 -0.67 3.17
CA LEU A 484 -14.19 0.20 3.70
C LEU A 484 -13.62 1.52 4.25
N TYR A 485 -12.46 1.47 4.91
CA TYR A 485 -11.78 2.66 5.41
C TYR A 485 -11.35 3.60 4.26
N VAL A 486 -10.73 3.07 3.21
CA VAL A 486 -10.34 3.84 2.02
C VAL A 486 -11.56 4.43 1.31
N LEU A 487 -12.63 3.65 1.19
CA LEU A 487 -13.91 4.11 0.62
C LEU A 487 -14.51 5.28 1.41
N ASN A 488 -14.53 5.19 2.74
CA ASN A 488 -15.04 6.26 3.59
C ASN A 488 -14.17 7.53 3.55
N GLN A 489 -12.84 7.41 3.35
CA GLN A 489 -11.99 8.59 3.13
C GLN A 489 -12.31 9.28 1.80
N LYS A 490 -12.47 8.51 0.72
CA LYS A 490 -12.82 9.06 -0.60
C LYS A 490 -14.20 9.74 -0.62
N LEU A 491 -15.19 9.14 0.03
CA LEU A 491 -16.52 9.75 0.16
C LEU A 491 -16.46 11.08 0.92
N LYS A 492 -15.68 11.16 2.02
CA LYS A 492 -15.47 12.40 2.76
C LYS A 492 -14.73 13.48 1.95
N GLU A 493 -13.74 13.09 1.14
CA GLU A 493 -13.04 14.02 0.26
C GLU A 493 -13.99 14.62 -0.80
N ILE A 494 -14.96 13.84 -1.28
CA ILE A 494 -15.97 14.32 -2.23
C ILE A 494 -17.02 15.21 -1.54
N GLU A 495 -17.44 14.88 -0.31
CA GLU A 495 -18.36 15.70 0.50
C GLU A 495 -17.76 17.07 0.90
N VAL A 496 -16.44 17.17 1.09
CA VAL A 496 -15.75 18.43 1.43
C VAL A 496 -15.54 19.33 0.20
N GLN A 497 -15.62 18.76 -1.01
CA GLN A 497 -15.46 19.47 -2.29
C GLN A 497 -16.81 19.81 -2.98
N ALA A 498 -17.92 19.44 -2.35
CA ALA A 498 -19.29 19.82 -2.71
C ALA A 498 -19.76 20.94 -1.79
#